data_AF-A0A927L5Q9-F1
#
_entry.id   AF-A0A927L5Q9-F1
#
_cell.length_a   1.000
_cell.length_b   1.000
_cell.length_c   1.000
_cell.angle_alpha   90.00
_cell.angle_beta   90.00
_cell.angle_gamma   90.00
#
_symmetry.space_group_name_H-M   'P 1'
#
loop_
_entity.id
_entity.type
_entity.pdbx_description
1 polymer ?
#
loop_
_entity_poly.entity_id
_entity_poly.type
_entity_poly.pdbx_seq_one_letter_code
_entity_poly.pdbx_strand_id
1 'polypeptide(L)'
;MPETFVDLGSVSAPSGVLVLGMAGWIDHWRELGQPLSERARAVSLSGGGHLREWLCEAVAVPAAADRTLTVRATTSPSPFDEEPTIATLEISLGLVWPGTAERSVPVRLGDLPVDRCGMVIGDAVGLDVWTGMDDEPVDGLADVTYWGRYEDDAYAQFGGERIAQYGVDGLHGWLDLPVAEAAARVAELTAWRDRLHGKGLMVSIDKHTDFHRFRRAGWHHPLHVGAIEVGGCQVLGIEWDQGDHSIRHRGERGAGQVYPVTLEADEVGERVLRWTIPPYDFDDEGP
;
A
#
# COMPACT_ATOMS: atom_id res chain seq x y z
N MET A 1 16.18 23.60 5.47
CA MET A 1 14.78 24.02 5.69
C MET A 1 14.14 22.97 6.58
N PRO A 2 13.24 23.30 7.52
CA PRO A 2 12.54 22.27 8.27
C PRO A 2 11.77 21.37 7.30
N GLU A 3 11.90 20.06 7.46
CA GLU A 3 11.13 19.10 6.68
C GLU A 3 9.64 19.34 6.92
N THR A 4 8.89 19.55 5.85
CA THR A 4 7.44 19.75 5.93
C THR A 4 6.77 18.40 5.75
N PHE A 5 6.17 17.90 6.83
CA PHE A 5 5.43 16.65 6.80
C PHE A 5 3.97 16.90 6.44
N VAL A 6 3.42 16.03 5.59
CA VAL A 6 1.98 15.89 5.34
C VAL A 6 1.44 14.73 6.18
N ASP A 7 0.25 14.93 6.75
CA ASP A 7 -0.46 13.88 7.49
C ASP A 7 -1.05 12.89 6.49
N LEU A 8 -0.77 11.59 6.69
CA LEU A 8 -1.33 10.50 5.87
C LEU A 8 -2.47 9.79 6.58
N GLY A 9 -2.67 10.05 7.88
CA GLY A 9 -3.72 9.45 8.69
C GLY A 9 -3.17 8.69 9.90
N SER A 10 -3.89 7.64 10.31
CA SER A 10 -3.54 6.90 11.51
C SER A 10 -3.82 5.41 11.38
N VAL A 11 -3.12 4.62 12.19
CA VAL A 11 -3.27 3.17 12.31
C VAL A 11 -3.42 2.76 13.77
N SER A 12 -3.91 1.55 14.01
CA SER A 12 -3.99 0.96 15.36
C SER A 12 -3.18 -0.32 15.43
N ALA A 13 -2.49 -0.56 16.54
CA ALA A 13 -1.72 -1.79 16.78
C ALA A 13 -2.07 -2.45 18.14
N PRO A 14 -3.31 -2.91 18.36
CA PRO A 14 -3.75 -3.48 19.65
C PRO A 14 -2.97 -4.72 20.09
N SER A 15 -2.28 -5.43 19.19
CA SER A 15 -1.36 -6.52 19.55
C SER A 15 -0.07 -6.02 20.23
N GLY A 16 0.19 -4.70 20.18
CA GLY A 16 1.45 -4.08 20.58
C GLY A 16 2.56 -4.21 19.54
N VAL A 17 2.25 -4.69 18.34
CA VAL A 17 3.22 -4.85 17.24
C VAL A 17 2.67 -4.21 15.98
N LEU A 18 3.40 -3.20 15.48
CA LEU A 18 3.12 -2.56 14.20
C LEU A 18 3.98 -3.20 13.11
N VAL A 19 3.39 -3.39 11.93
CA VAL A 19 4.08 -3.86 10.73
C VAL A 19 3.99 -2.81 9.62
N LEU A 20 5.11 -2.57 8.93
CA LEU A 20 5.18 -1.95 7.60
C LEU A 20 5.64 -3.03 6.62
N GLY A 21 4.82 -3.37 5.62
CA GLY A 21 5.12 -4.47 4.70
C GLY A 21 4.57 -4.27 3.30
N MET A 22 4.97 -5.15 2.38
CA MET A 22 4.56 -5.12 0.98
C MET A 22 3.11 -5.57 0.81
N ALA A 23 2.26 -4.73 0.23
CA ALA A 23 0.83 -5.00 0.07
C ALA A 23 0.56 -6.22 -0.82
N GLY A 24 1.39 -6.42 -1.85
CA GLY A 24 1.24 -7.51 -2.82
C GLY A 24 1.60 -8.90 -2.29
N TRP A 25 2.21 -9.00 -1.11
CA TRP A 25 2.70 -10.26 -0.55
C TRP A 25 2.35 -10.46 0.94
N ILE A 26 1.60 -9.54 1.56
CA ILE A 26 1.33 -9.59 3.00
C ILE A 26 0.42 -10.76 3.41
N ASP A 27 -0.47 -11.20 2.52
CA ASP A 27 -1.34 -12.37 2.71
C ASP A 27 -0.58 -13.70 2.59
N HIS A 28 0.58 -13.72 1.94
CA HIS A 28 1.33 -14.95 1.66
C HIS A 28 2.10 -15.48 2.88
N TRP A 29 2.28 -14.69 3.93
CA TRP A 29 2.97 -15.14 5.16
C TRP A 29 2.33 -16.40 5.76
N ARG A 30 1.00 -16.54 5.69
CA ARG A 30 0.28 -17.75 6.17
C ARG A 30 0.67 -19.03 5.42
N GLU A 31 1.05 -18.91 4.17
CA GLU A 31 1.45 -20.03 3.32
C GLU A 31 2.92 -20.46 3.56
N LEU A 32 3.73 -19.56 4.12
CA LEU A 32 5.13 -19.79 4.49
C LEU A 32 5.28 -20.49 5.85
N GLY A 33 4.24 -21.21 6.30
CA GLY A 33 4.28 -22.10 7.46
C GLY A 33 4.09 -21.46 8.84
N GLN A 34 4.13 -20.13 8.96
CA GLN A 34 3.82 -19.40 10.19
C GLN A 34 3.19 -18.04 9.86
N PRO A 35 2.11 -17.62 10.56
CA PRO A 35 1.50 -16.31 10.38
C PRO A 35 2.49 -15.15 10.53
N LEU A 36 2.17 -14.02 9.91
CA LEU A 36 2.96 -12.80 10.02
C LEU A 36 3.07 -12.35 11.49
N SER A 37 1.98 -12.43 12.25
CA SER A 37 1.94 -11.99 13.65
C SER A 37 2.93 -12.72 14.56
N GLU A 38 3.12 -14.03 14.37
CA GLU A 38 4.06 -14.82 15.18
C GLU A 38 5.51 -14.38 14.91
N ARG A 39 5.84 -14.16 13.65
CA ARG A 39 7.16 -13.69 13.20
C ARG A 39 7.42 -12.26 13.67
N ALA A 40 6.45 -11.38 13.50
CA ALA A 40 6.47 -9.99 13.93
C ALA A 40 6.64 -9.87 15.45
N ARG A 41 5.93 -10.71 16.22
CA ARG A 41 6.07 -10.79 17.68
C ARG A 41 7.46 -11.24 18.09
N ALA A 42 8.04 -12.23 17.40
CA ALA A 42 9.37 -12.72 17.73
C ALA A 42 10.45 -11.62 17.60
N VAL A 43 10.41 -10.83 16.51
CA VAL A 43 11.37 -9.73 16.31
C VAL A 43 11.06 -8.49 17.14
N SER A 44 9.79 -8.24 17.49
CA SER A 44 9.42 -7.10 18.35
C SER A 44 9.98 -7.24 19.77
N LEU A 45 10.12 -8.47 20.28
CA LEU A 45 10.75 -8.74 21.58
C LEU A 45 12.22 -8.28 21.65
N SER A 46 12.92 -8.19 20.51
CA SER A 46 14.27 -7.64 20.41
C SER A 46 14.33 -6.15 20.02
N GLY A 47 13.18 -5.45 20.06
CA GLY A 47 13.09 -4.03 19.69
C GLY A 47 12.64 -3.78 18.25
N GLY A 48 12.35 -4.83 17.49
CA GLY A 48 11.93 -4.79 16.10
C GLY A 48 12.95 -5.37 15.13
N GLY A 49 12.55 -5.55 13.88
CA GLY A 49 13.43 -6.06 12.83
C GLY A 49 12.74 -6.34 11.52
N HIS A 50 13.55 -6.63 10.51
CA HIS A 50 13.13 -7.01 9.17
C HIS A 50 12.85 -8.52 9.08
N LEU A 51 11.67 -8.82 8.57
CA LEU A 51 11.18 -10.14 8.21
C LEU A 51 11.30 -10.29 6.70
N ARG A 52 11.98 -11.35 6.25
CA ARG A 52 12.12 -11.65 4.84
C ARG A 52 12.11 -13.16 4.60
N GLU A 53 11.18 -13.60 3.77
CA GLU A 53 11.10 -14.99 3.32
C GLU A 53 10.48 -15.04 1.93
N TRP A 54 11.17 -15.71 0.99
CA TRP A 54 10.81 -15.69 -0.43
C TRP A 54 10.66 -14.25 -0.98
N LEU A 55 9.49 -13.91 -1.51
CA LEU A 55 9.13 -12.56 -1.98
C LEU A 55 8.41 -11.76 -0.90
N CYS A 56 8.17 -12.28 0.31
CA CYS A 56 7.51 -11.57 1.39
C CYS A 56 8.52 -10.78 2.22
N GLU A 57 8.26 -9.50 2.43
CA GLU A 57 9.13 -8.58 3.18
C GLU A 57 8.29 -7.60 4.01
N ALA A 58 8.71 -7.43 5.26
CA ALA A 58 8.06 -6.53 6.22
C ALA A 58 9.03 -6.13 7.33
N VAL A 59 8.86 -4.96 7.91
CA VAL A 59 9.50 -4.56 9.17
C VAL A 59 8.44 -4.54 10.25
N ALA A 60 8.75 -5.18 11.39
CA ALA A 60 7.89 -5.19 12.56
C ALA A 60 8.57 -4.54 13.75
N VAL A 61 7.83 -3.74 14.52
CA VAL A 61 8.33 -3.02 15.71
C VAL A 61 7.31 -3.03 16.85
N PRO A 62 7.75 -2.95 18.12
CA PRO A 62 6.86 -2.65 19.23
C PRO A 62 6.18 -1.31 19.05
N ALA A 63 4.90 -1.24 19.36
CA ALA A 63 4.11 0.00 19.35
C ALA A 63 3.12 0.05 20.51
N ALA A 64 2.59 1.23 20.81
CA ALA A 64 1.56 1.41 21.80
C ALA A 64 0.25 0.73 21.36
N ALA A 65 -0.30 -0.12 22.23
CA ALA A 65 -1.52 -0.87 21.97
C ALA A 65 -2.80 -0.15 22.39
N ASP A 66 -2.68 0.97 23.10
CA ASP A 66 -3.77 1.68 23.78
C ASP A 66 -4.24 2.94 23.05
N ARG A 67 -3.66 3.25 21.88
CA ARG A 67 -3.91 4.49 21.14
C ARG A 67 -3.68 4.31 19.65
N THR A 68 -4.18 5.27 18.87
CA THR A 68 -3.87 5.41 17.44
C THR A 68 -2.46 5.97 17.24
N LEU A 69 -1.83 5.56 16.14
CA LEU A 69 -0.47 5.88 15.75
C LEU A 69 -0.52 6.73 14.49
N THR A 70 0.05 7.93 14.53
CA THR A 70 0.05 8.86 13.38
C THR A 70 1.04 8.39 12.32
N VAL A 71 0.63 8.49 11.05
CA VAL A 71 1.47 8.25 9.89
C VAL A 71 1.57 9.55 9.11
N ARG A 72 2.81 9.96 8.80
CA ARG A 72 3.08 11.19 8.06
C ARG A 72 4.19 10.94 7.04
N ALA A 73 4.28 11.79 6.03
CA ALA A 73 5.36 11.72 5.06
C ALA A 73 5.93 13.08 4.70
N THR A 74 7.20 13.11 4.30
CA THR A 74 7.71 14.18 3.44
C THR A 74 7.61 13.73 2.00
N THR A 75 7.46 14.71 1.11
CA THR A 75 7.39 14.45 -0.33
C THR A 75 8.54 15.10 -1.06
N SER A 76 8.84 14.57 -2.24
CA SER A 76 9.72 15.20 -3.23
C SER A 76 9.03 15.17 -4.59
N PRO A 77 9.26 16.18 -5.44
CA PRO A 77 8.66 16.18 -6.76
C PRO A 77 9.17 14.99 -7.57
N SER A 78 8.25 14.29 -8.22
CA SER A 78 8.56 13.27 -9.21
C SER A 78 9.36 13.90 -10.36
N PRO A 79 10.41 13.23 -10.84
CA PRO A 79 11.18 13.69 -12.00
C PRO A 79 10.42 13.52 -13.33
N PHE A 80 9.27 12.83 -13.33
CA PHE A 80 8.52 12.48 -14.55
C PHE A 80 7.36 13.42 -14.82
N ASP A 81 6.63 13.81 -13.78
CA ASP A 81 5.39 14.59 -13.84
C ASP A 81 5.32 15.71 -12.80
N GLU A 82 6.36 15.90 -11.99
CA GLU A 82 6.46 16.91 -10.91
C GLU A 82 5.47 16.71 -9.74
N GLU A 83 4.63 15.67 -9.80
CA GLU A 83 3.68 15.33 -8.73
C GLU A 83 4.43 14.85 -7.46
N PRO A 84 3.85 15.05 -6.26
CA PRO A 84 4.54 14.74 -5.02
C PRO A 84 4.63 13.22 -4.79
N THR A 85 5.85 12.71 -4.65
CA THR A 85 6.15 11.31 -4.30
C THR A 85 6.66 11.19 -2.86
N ILE A 86 6.40 10.07 -2.19
CA ILE A 86 6.86 9.88 -0.80
C ILE A 86 8.39 9.75 -0.76
N ALA A 87 9.05 10.67 -0.06
CA ALA A 87 10.50 10.65 0.15
C ALA A 87 10.86 10.07 1.53
N THR A 88 10.08 10.41 2.56
CA THR A 88 10.23 9.80 3.87
C THR A 88 8.87 9.48 4.43
N LEU A 89 8.67 8.26 4.90
CA LEU A 89 7.52 7.84 5.68
C LEU A 89 7.90 7.78 7.16
N GLU A 90 7.09 8.38 8.03
CA GLU A 90 7.26 8.33 9.48
C GLU A 90 6.00 7.84 10.16
N ILE A 91 6.18 6.92 11.10
CA ILE A 91 5.11 6.39 11.92
C ILE A 91 5.47 6.57 13.39
N SER A 92 4.67 7.34 14.11
CA SER A 92 4.79 7.50 15.56
C SER A 92 4.41 6.19 16.24
N LEU A 93 5.25 5.66 17.13
CA LEU A 93 5.00 4.36 17.77
C LEU A 93 4.33 4.47 19.14
N GLY A 94 4.15 5.68 19.67
CA GLY A 94 3.53 5.92 20.98
C GLY A 94 4.32 5.36 22.16
N LEU A 95 5.59 5.03 21.95
CA LEU A 95 6.51 4.50 22.97
C LEU A 95 7.64 5.50 23.21
N VAL A 96 8.15 5.56 24.43
CA VAL A 96 9.29 6.42 24.77
C VAL A 96 10.60 5.78 24.30
N TRP A 97 11.52 6.60 23.80
CA TRP A 97 12.88 6.18 23.47
C TRP A 97 13.59 5.65 24.73
N PRO A 98 14.28 4.49 24.68
CA PRO A 98 15.01 3.97 25.83
C PRO A 98 16.03 4.99 26.35
N GLY A 99 15.95 5.37 27.62
CA GLY A 99 16.85 6.37 28.22
C GLY A 99 18.34 5.96 28.21
N THR A 100 18.64 4.69 27.96
CA THR A 100 19.99 4.13 27.84
C THR A 100 20.54 4.13 26.41
N ALA A 101 19.70 4.41 25.41
CA ALA A 101 20.10 4.40 24.00
C ALA A 101 20.46 5.82 23.53
N GLU A 102 21.57 5.96 22.81
CA GLU A 102 21.96 7.24 22.20
C GLU A 102 20.88 7.71 21.21
N ARG A 103 20.27 8.87 21.48
CA ARG A 103 19.20 9.42 20.64
C ARG A 103 19.69 9.89 19.26
N SER A 104 20.97 10.16 19.12
CA SER A 104 21.57 10.71 17.90
C SER A 104 21.86 9.68 16.81
N VAL A 105 21.71 8.38 17.09
CA VAL A 105 22.06 7.31 16.16
C VAL A 105 20.82 6.49 15.82
N PRO A 106 20.31 6.58 14.57
CA PRO A 106 19.22 5.73 14.10
C PRO A 106 19.56 4.23 14.22
N VAL A 107 18.62 3.43 14.71
CA VAL A 107 18.75 1.97 14.77
C VAL A 107 18.20 1.39 13.48
N ARG A 108 19.06 0.85 12.61
CA ARG A 108 18.63 0.19 11.37
C ARG A 108 17.93 -1.13 11.67
N LEU A 109 16.69 -1.28 11.21
CA LEU A 109 15.88 -2.48 11.37
C LEU A 109 15.98 -3.42 10.15
N GLY A 110 16.32 -2.85 8.99
CA GLY A 110 16.56 -3.56 7.74
C GLY A 110 16.32 -2.63 6.55
N ASP A 111 16.02 -3.22 5.40
CA ASP A 111 15.74 -2.50 4.16
C ASP A 111 14.48 -3.07 3.53
N LEU A 112 13.53 -2.20 3.16
CA LEU A 112 12.32 -2.59 2.45
C LEU A 112 12.37 -2.11 1.00
N PRO A 113 11.88 -2.91 0.04
CA PRO A 113 11.65 -2.46 -1.32
C PRO A 113 10.40 -1.57 -1.40
N VAL A 114 10.27 -0.86 -2.51
CA VAL A 114 9.02 -0.18 -2.87
C VAL A 114 8.20 -1.16 -3.71
N ASP A 115 7.32 -1.92 -3.06
CA ASP A 115 6.52 -2.95 -3.73
C ASP A 115 5.60 -2.35 -4.79
N ARG A 116 5.60 -2.90 -6.01
CA ARG A 116 4.73 -2.45 -7.13
C ARG A 116 3.25 -2.46 -6.79
N CYS A 117 2.86 -3.29 -5.83
CA CYS A 117 1.48 -3.46 -5.40
C CYS A 117 1.09 -2.49 -4.26
N GLY A 118 2.04 -1.69 -3.74
CA GLY A 118 1.80 -0.77 -2.62
C GLY A 118 2.42 -1.25 -1.31
N MET A 119 2.31 -0.44 -0.28
CA MET A 119 2.73 -0.80 1.09
C MET A 119 1.55 -0.77 2.03
N VAL A 120 1.61 -1.56 3.09
CA VAL A 120 0.60 -1.59 4.15
C VAL A 120 1.23 -1.35 5.52
N ILE A 121 0.53 -0.58 6.34
CA ILE A 121 0.86 -0.31 7.74
C ILE A 121 -0.30 -0.77 8.60
N GLY A 122 -0.06 -1.68 9.53
CA GLY A 122 -1.13 -2.19 10.38
C GLY A 122 -0.66 -3.02 11.56
N ASP A 123 -1.62 -3.43 12.37
CA ASP A 123 -1.42 -4.38 13.45
C ASP A 123 -0.97 -5.74 12.92
N ALA A 124 0.02 -6.36 13.56
CA ALA A 124 0.53 -7.65 13.12
C ALA A 124 -0.53 -8.76 13.10
N VAL A 125 -1.43 -8.80 14.08
CA VAL A 125 -2.54 -9.78 14.15
C VAL A 125 -3.65 -9.40 13.17
N GLY A 126 -3.97 -8.10 13.05
CA GLY A 126 -4.93 -7.62 12.07
C GLY A 126 -4.54 -7.98 10.63
N LEU A 127 -3.25 -7.93 10.30
CA LEU A 127 -2.75 -8.27 8.97
C LEU A 127 -2.73 -9.77 8.67
N ASP A 128 -2.85 -10.66 9.66
CA ASP A 128 -2.97 -12.12 9.40
C ASP A 128 -4.26 -12.48 8.65
N VAL A 129 -5.28 -11.61 8.70
CA VAL A 129 -6.56 -11.81 7.99
C VAL A 129 -6.68 -10.96 6.72
N TRP A 130 -5.61 -10.28 6.32
CA TRP A 130 -5.58 -9.50 5.07
C TRP A 130 -5.91 -10.39 3.87
N THR A 131 -6.85 -9.92 3.03
CA THR A 131 -7.19 -10.56 1.77
C THR A 131 -6.42 -9.95 0.60
N GLY A 132 -5.65 -10.80 -0.10
CA GLY A 132 -4.78 -10.42 -1.21
C GLY A 132 -5.52 -10.10 -2.51
N MET A 133 -4.78 -9.87 -3.60
CA MET A 133 -5.36 -9.50 -4.91
C MET A 133 -6.27 -10.60 -5.48
N ASP A 134 -5.88 -11.87 -5.31
CA ASP A 134 -6.56 -13.03 -5.91
C ASP A 134 -7.54 -13.73 -4.94
N ASP A 135 -7.72 -13.20 -3.74
CA ASP A 135 -8.59 -13.77 -2.70
C ASP A 135 -10.09 -13.54 -2.96
N GLU A 136 -10.93 -14.14 -2.11
CA GLU A 136 -12.35 -13.83 -2.06
C GLU A 136 -12.61 -12.47 -1.39
N PRO A 137 -13.63 -11.71 -1.84
CA PRO A 137 -13.92 -10.39 -1.29
C PRO A 137 -14.49 -10.50 0.11
N VAL A 138 -14.21 -9.49 0.93
CA VAL A 138 -14.60 -9.46 2.34
C VAL A 138 -16.11 -9.24 2.54
N ASP A 139 -16.78 -8.66 1.55
CA ASP A 139 -18.20 -8.26 1.61
C ASP A 139 -19.07 -8.88 0.51
N GLY A 140 -18.49 -9.73 -0.35
CA GLY A 140 -19.20 -10.33 -1.48
C GLY A 140 -19.43 -9.39 -2.67
N LEU A 141 -18.77 -8.23 -2.70
CA LEU A 141 -18.90 -7.22 -3.74
C LEU A 141 -17.62 -7.08 -4.59
N ALA A 142 -17.78 -6.47 -5.75
CA ALA A 142 -16.71 -6.14 -6.69
C ALA A 142 -17.07 -4.90 -7.51
N ASP A 143 -16.04 -4.15 -7.89
CA ASP A 143 -16.14 -3.07 -8.86
C ASP A 143 -15.82 -3.62 -10.25
N VAL A 144 -16.52 -3.13 -11.28
CA VAL A 144 -16.24 -3.43 -12.68
C VAL A 144 -15.92 -2.13 -13.39
N THR A 145 -14.73 -2.03 -13.97
CA THR A 145 -14.32 -0.86 -14.76
C THR A 145 -13.98 -1.29 -16.18
N TYR A 146 -14.21 -0.41 -17.14
CA TYR A 146 -13.82 -0.60 -18.53
C TYR A 146 -13.40 0.73 -19.17
N TRP A 147 -12.45 0.64 -20.09
CA TRP A 147 -11.84 1.81 -20.73
C TRP A 147 -11.17 1.45 -22.06
N GLY A 148 -10.73 2.49 -22.77
CA GLY A 148 -9.89 2.37 -23.95
C GLY A 148 -10.62 2.82 -25.21
N ARG A 149 -10.13 2.34 -26.36
CA ARG A 149 -10.53 2.85 -27.69
C ARG A 149 -12.05 2.83 -27.95
N TYR A 150 -12.76 1.86 -27.38
CA TYR A 150 -14.18 1.63 -27.61
C TYR A 150 -15.04 1.92 -26.36
N GLU A 151 -14.53 2.73 -25.43
CA GLU A 151 -15.22 3.00 -24.16
C GLU A 151 -16.56 3.73 -24.36
N ASP A 152 -16.63 4.69 -25.30
CA ASP A 152 -17.87 5.42 -25.59
C ASP A 152 -18.94 4.51 -26.21
N ASP A 153 -18.54 3.62 -27.12
CA ASP A 153 -19.44 2.62 -27.74
C ASP A 153 -19.93 1.61 -26.70
N ALA A 154 -19.02 1.14 -25.83
CA ALA A 154 -19.35 0.26 -24.72
C ALA A 154 -20.31 0.95 -23.75
N TYR A 155 -20.06 2.21 -23.40
CA TYR A 155 -20.95 3.00 -22.54
C TYR A 155 -22.33 3.21 -23.16
N ALA A 156 -22.41 3.56 -24.45
CA ALA A 156 -23.69 3.70 -25.14
C ALA A 156 -24.51 2.41 -25.15
N GLN A 157 -23.86 1.25 -25.16
CA GLN A 157 -24.52 -0.05 -25.21
C GLN A 157 -24.83 -0.65 -23.83
N PHE A 158 -23.89 -0.59 -22.89
CA PHE A 158 -23.97 -1.28 -21.60
C PHE A 158 -24.30 -0.33 -20.44
N GLY A 159 -24.03 0.97 -20.59
CA GLY A 159 -24.18 1.96 -19.52
C GLY A 159 -23.08 1.86 -18.47
N GLY A 160 -23.34 2.39 -17.27
CA GLY A 160 -22.37 2.54 -16.20
C GLY A 160 -22.29 3.98 -15.72
N GLU A 161 -21.39 4.23 -14.78
CA GLU A 161 -21.06 5.54 -14.26
C GLU A 161 -19.66 5.94 -14.71
N ARG A 162 -19.37 7.24 -14.64
CA ARG A 162 -18.01 7.76 -14.82
C ARG A 162 -17.35 7.80 -13.44
N ILE A 163 -16.38 6.92 -13.21
CA ILE A 163 -15.74 6.71 -11.91
C ILE A 163 -14.43 7.51 -11.90
N ALA A 164 -14.43 8.67 -11.24
CA ALA A 164 -13.22 9.47 -11.07
C ALA A 164 -12.20 8.75 -10.18
N GLN A 165 -10.97 8.64 -10.63
CA GLN A 165 -9.84 8.07 -9.89
C GLN A 165 -8.65 9.01 -10.06
N TYR A 166 -7.89 9.25 -8.99
CA TYR A 166 -6.62 10.00 -9.00
C TYR A 166 -6.73 11.40 -9.64
N GLY A 167 -7.86 12.08 -9.43
CA GLY A 167 -8.07 13.45 -9.91
C GLY A 167 -8.32 13.61 -11.42
N VAL A 168 -8.42 12.51 -12.18
CA VAL A 168 -8.75 12.55 -13.62
C VAL A 168 -10.19 12.11 -13.91
N ASP A 169 -10.75 12.56 -15.04
CA ASP A 169 -11.99 12.03 -15.60
C ASP A 169 -11.80 10.53 -15.84
N GLY A 170 -12.38 9.72 -14.96
CA GLY A 170 -11.94 8.33 -14.85
C GLY A 170 -12.69 7.35 -15.74
N LEU A 171 -12.61 6.09 -15.35
CA LEU A 171 -13.05 4.95 -16.15
C LEU A 171 -14.58 4.86 -16.15
N HIS A 172 -15.14 4.18 -17.14
CA HIS A 172 -16.54 3.80 -17.05
C HIS A 172 -16.71 2.51 -16.25
N GLY A 173 -17.82 2.35 -15.54
CA GLY A 173 -18.02 1.12 -14.80
C GLY A 173 -19.21 1.10 -13.86
N TRP A 174 -19.22 0.12 -12.98
CA TRP A 174 -20.19 -0.04 -11.90
C TRP A 174 -19.42 -0.36 -10.63
N LEU A 175 -19.79 0.32 -9.54
CA LEU A 175 -19.21 0.07 -8.23
C LEU A 175 -20.15 -0.82 -7.40
N ASP A 176 -19.58 -1.52 -6.42
CA ASP A 176 -20.33 -2.24 -5.37
C ASP A 176 -21.31 -3.29 -5.91
N LEU A 177 -20.99 -3.96 -7.02
CA LEU A 177 -21.84 -5.02 -7.56
C LEU A 177 -21.63 -6.33 -6.79
N PRO A 178 -22.69 -7.13 -6.54
CA PRO A 178 -22.50 -8.52 -6.13
C PRO A 178 -21.57 -9.25 -7.11
N VAL A 179 -20.63 -10.04 -6.60
CA VAL A 179 -19.57 -10.68 -7.43
C VAL A 179 -20.12 -11.46 -8.63
N ALA A 180 -21.25 -12.16 -8.45
CA ALA A 180 -21.89 -12.89 -9.54
C ALA A 180 -22.41 -11.97 -10.64
N GLU A 181 -22.93 -10.79 -10.28
CA GLU A 181 -23.37 -9.77 -11.24
C GLU A 181 -22.17 -9.09 -11.91
N ALA A 182 -21.13 -8.74 -11.15
CA ALA A 182 -19.88 -8.21 -11.69
C ALA A 182 -19.28 -9.15 -12.75
N ALA A 183 -19.20 -10.45 -12.45
CA ALA A 183 -18.72 -11.47 -13.38
C ALA A 183 -19.59 -11.57 -14.64
N ALA A 184 -20.91 -11.43 -14.52
CA ALA A 184 -21.81 -11.40 -15.66
C ALA A 184 -21.57 -10.18 -16.56
N ARG A 185 -21.35 -8.99 -15.97
CA ARG A 185 -21.01 -7.76 -16.72
C ARG A 185 -19.71 -7.90 -17.49
N VAL A 186 -18.67 -8.43 -16.85
CA VAL A 186 -17.39 -8.68 -17.50
C VAL A 186 -17.53 -9.67 -18.67
N ALA A 187 -18.32 -10.73 -18.49
CA ALA A 187 -18.57 -11.71 -19.54
C ALA A 187 -19.32 -11.08 -20.73
N GLU A 188 -20.30 -10.20 -20.49
CA GLU A 188 -21.02 -9.47 -21.53
C GLU A 188 -20.07 -8.55 -22.33
N LEU A 189 -19.26 -7.74 -21.64
CA LEU A 189 -18.27 -6.84 -22.26
C LEU A 189 -17.21 -7.62 -23.05
N THR A 190 -16.74 -8.73 -22.50
CA THR A 190 -15.76 -9.61 -23.15
C THR A 190 -16.33 -10.23 -24.42
N ALA A 191 -17.54 -10.79 -24.36
CA ALA A 191 -18.21 -11.38 -25.52
C ALA A 191 -18.53 -10.34 -26.60
N TRP A 192 -18.77 -9.09 -26.23
CA TRP A 192 -18.96 -7.99 -27.16
C TRP A 192 -17.66 -7.56 -27.84
N ARG A 193 -16.58 -7.38 -27.07
CA ARG A 193 -15.24 -7.07 -27.58
C ARG A 193 -14.80 -8.07 -28.66
N ASP A 194 -15.03 -9.36 -28.42
CA ASP A 194 -14.61 -10.42 -29.35
C ASP A 194 -15.37 -10.37 -30.69
N ARG A 195 -16.60 -9.82 -30.72
CA ARG A 195 -17.40 -9.63 -31.96
C ARG A 195 -16.96 -8.44 -32.79
N LEU A 196 -16.35 -7.42 -32.19
CA LEU A 196 -15.88 -6.22 -32.89
C LEU A 196 -14.61 -6.45 -33.72
N HIS A 197 -14.10 -7.69 -33.81
CA HIS A 197 -12.73 -7.99 -34.26
C HIS A 197 -11.68 -7.14 -33.50
N GLY A 198 -11.99 -6.74 -32.26
CA GLY A 198 -11.47 -5.54 -31.60
C GLY A 198 -10.45 -5.83 -30.51
N LYS A 199 -9.20 -5.44 -30.77
CA LYS A 199 -8.24 -5.07 -29.73
C LYS A 199 -8.52 -3.61 -29.34
N GLY A 200 -8.66 -3.30 -28.05
CA GLY A 200 -8.71 -1.90 -27.58
C GLY A 200 -9.72 -1.56 -26.49
N LEU A 201 -10.62 -2.47 -26.10
CA LEU A 201 -11.39 -2.34 -24.85
C LEU A 201 -10.72 -3.17 -23.76
N MET A 202 -10.41 -2.54 -22.65
CA MET A 202 -9.94 -3.16 -21.41
C MET A 202 -11.10 -3.23 -20.42
N VAL A 203 -11.14 -4.30 -19.63
CA VAL A 203 -12.14 -4.54 -18.59
C VAL A 203 -11.43 -5.09 -17.37
N SER A 204 -11.69 -4.53 -16.19
CA SER A 204 -11.23 -5.04 -14.90
C SER A 204 -12.40 -5.48 -14.04
N ILE A 205 -12.14 -6.43 -13.15
CA ILE A 205 -13.01 -6.78 -12.03
C ILE A 205 -12.17 -6.74 -10.77
N ASP A 206 -12.46 -5.78 -9.93
CA ASP A 206 -11.73 -5.54 -8.70
C ASP A 206 -12.62 -6.02 -7.55
N LYS A 207 -12.46 -7.30 -7.19
CA LYS A 207 -13.14 -7.87 -6.01
C LYS A 207 -12.74 -7.05 -4.79
N HIS A 208 -13.68 -6.79 -3.88
CA HIS A 208 -13.41 -6.07 -2.63
C HIS A 208 -12.60 -6.91 -1.62
N THR A 209 -11.41 -7.33 -2.02
CA THR A 209 -10.37 -7.76 -1.10
C THR A 209 -9.76 -6.54 -0.43
N ASP A 210 -9.08 -6.71 0.70
CA ASP A 210 -8.47 -5.59 1.43
C ASP A 210 -7.45 -4.84 0.55
N PHE A 211 -6.76 -5.59 -0.33
CA PHE A 211 -5.92 -5.03 -1.39
C PHE A 211 -6.64 -4.02 -2.28
N HIS A 212 -7.82 -4.33 -2.81
CA HIS A 212 -8.55 -3.40 -3.67
C HIS A 212 -9.28 -2.32 -2.87
N ARG A 213 -9.76 -2.64 -1.66
CA ARG A 213 -10.46 -1.70 -0.78
C ARG A 213 -9.58 -0.53 -0.36
N PHE A 214 -8.31 -0.76 -0.01
CA PHE A 214 -7.44 0.35 0.37
C PHE A 214 -7.14 1.25 -0.84
N ARG A 215 -6.90 0.68 -2.03
CA ARG A 215 -6.66 1.47 -3.26
C ARG A 215 -7.87 2.33 -3.59
N ARG A 216 -9.07 1.74 -3.52
CA ARG A 216 -10.33 2.46 -3.68
C ARG A 216 -10.49 3.60 -2.68
N ALA A 217 -10.13 3.39 -1.42
CA ALA A 217 -10.14 4.44 -0.41
C ALA A 217 -9.13 5.57 -0.69
N GLY A 218 -8.06 5.27 -1.45
CA GLY A 218 -7.00 6.22 -1.82
C GLY A 218 -7.25 7.03 -3.09
N TRP A 219 -8.29 6.75 -3.88
CA TRP A 219 -8.53 7.40 -5.19
C TRP A 219 -8.56 8.93 -5.18
N HIS A 220 -8.87 9.55 -4.04
CA HIS A 220 -8.94 11.00 -3.91
C HIS A 220 -7.83 11.60 -3.05
N HIS A 221 -6.91 10.76 -2.56
CA HIS A 221 -5.76 11.21 -1.78
C HIS A 221 -4.60 11.55 -2.75
N PRO A 222 -3.95 12.72 -2.65
CA PRO A 222 -2.85 13.10 -3.55
C PRO A 222 -1.65 12.15 -3.56
N LEU A 223 -1.47 11.38 -2.47
CA LEU A 223 -0.42 10.37 -2.31
C LEU A 223 -0.96 8.94 -2.36
N HIS A 224 -2.17 8.75 -2.89
CA HIS A 224 -2.85 7.45 -3.06
C HIS A 224 -2.93 6.62 -1.76
N VAL A 225 -3.10 7.31 -0.63
CA VAL A 225 -3.20 6.70 0.68
C VAL A 225 -4.66 6.39 0.99
N GLY A 226 -4.93 5.14 1.35
CA GLY A 226 -6.26 4.67 1.71
C GLY A 226 -6.29 3.98 3.07
N ALA A 227 -7.18 4.43 3.95
CA ALA A 227 -7.36 3.87 5.28
C ALA A 227 -8.58 2.94 5.29
N ILE A 228 -8.43 1.70 5.77
CA ILE A 228 -9.50 0.70 5.86
C ILE A 228 -9.46 -0.04 7.21
N GLU A 229 -10.56 -0.69 7.56
CA GLU A 229 -10.61 -1.61 8.70
C GLU A 229 -10.36 -3.04 8.22
N VAL A 230 -9.39 -3.72 8.85
CA VAL A 230 -9.02 -5.12 8.63
C VAL A 230 -8.85 -5.80 9.98
N GLY A 231 -9.54 -6.91 10.21
CA GLY A 231 -9.48 -7.63 11.50
C GLY A 231 -9.86 -6.77 12.72
N GLY A 232 -10.73 -5.77 12.55
CA GLY A 232 -11.09 -4.80 13.60
C GLY A 232 -10.01 -3.77 13.92
N CYS A 233 -8.97 -3.66 13.09
CA CYS A 233 -7.87 -2.71 13.23
C CYS A 233 -7.88 -1.69 12.08
N GLN A 234 -7.55 -0.44 12.39
CA GLN A 234 -7.28 0.57 11.38
C GLN A 234 -5.94 0.28 10.70
N VAL A 235 -6.01 0.01 9.40
CA VAL A 235 -4.86 -0.22 8.51
C VAL A 235 -4.78 0.91 7.50
N LEU A 236 -3.55 1.28 7.15
CA LEU A 236 -3.26 2.28 6.12
C LEU A 236 -2.52 1.59 4.97
N GLY A 237 -3.08 1.68 3.78
CA GLY A 237 -2.42 1.26 2.55
C GLY A 237 -1.91 2.48 1.78
N ILE A 238 -0.76 2.31 1.13
CA ILE A 238 -0.12 3.31 0.28
C ILE A 238 0.00 2.68 -1.10
N GLU A 239 -0.79 3.17 -2.05
CA GLU A 239 -0.61 2.85 -3.46
C GLU A 239 0.44 3.79 -4.06
N TRP A 240 1.04 3.36 -5.16
CA TRP A 240 2.07 4.12 -5.86
C TRP A 240 1.54 4.65 -7.19
N ASP A 241 1.93 5.87 -7.52
CA ASP A 241 1.72 6.49 -8.83
C ASP A 241 2.85 6.15 -9.82
N GLN A 242 2.77 6.67 -11.05
CA GLN A 242 3.77 6.42 -12.08
C GLN A 242 5.12 7.11 -11.82
N GLY A 243 5.13 8.17 -11.01
CA GLY A 243 6.31 8.90 -10.57
C GLY A 243 7.08 8.18 -9.45
N ASP A 244 6.40 7.33 -8.69
CA ASP A 244 6.94 6.59 -7.57
C ASP A 244 7.96 5.52 -7.98
N HIS A 245 8.79 5.15 -7.00
CA HIS A 245 9.92 4.23 -7.17
C HIS A 245 9.51 2.81 -7.63
N SER A 246 8.26 2.41 -7.42
CA SER A 246 7.77 1.06 -7.70
C SER A 246 7.23 0.84 -9.12
N ILE A 247 6.70 1.88 -9.78
CA ILE A 247 6.17 1.79 -11.16
C ILE A 247 7.28 1.87 -12.20
N ARG A 248 8.50 2.26 -11.79
CA ARG A 248 9.72 1.93 -12.55
C ARG A 248 9.68 0.43 -12.80
N HIS A 249 9.83 -0.02 -14.05
CA HIS A 249 9.69 -1.41 -14.50
C HIS A 249 10.59 -2.47 -13.81
N ARG A 250 11.25 -2.09 -12.70
CA ARG A 250 12.19 -2.82 -11.88
C ARG A 250 12.16 -2.39 -10.38
N GLY A 251 11.14 -1.68 -9.88
CA GLY A 251 11.09 -1.01 -8.56
C GLY A 251 11.26 -1.86 -7.28
N GLU A 252 11.57 -3.14 -7.41
CA GLU A 252 11.65 -4.09 -6.31
C GLU A 252 13.10 -4.43 -5.95
N ARG A 253 13.27 -5.24 -4.90
CA ARG A 253 14.58 -5.74 -4.45
C ARG A 253 15.42 -6.35 -5.58
N GLY A 254 14.80 -6.99 -6.56
CA GLY A 254 15.48 -7.58 -7.72
C GLY A 254 16.33 -6.58 -8.52
N ALA A 255 16.08 -5.28 -8.40
CA ALA A 255 16.85 -4.22 -9.05
C ALA A 255 17.56 -3.29 -8.06
N GLY A 256 17.71 -3.71 -6.80
CA GLY A 256 18.43 -2.94 -5.79
C GLY A 256 17.67 -1.73 -5.25
N GLN A 257 16.40 -1.56 -5.59
CA GLN A 257 15.54 -0.50 -5.07
C GLN A 257 15.03 -0.89 -3.67
N VAL A 258 15.94 -0.89 -2.70
CA VAL A 258 15.66 -1.19 -1.29
C VAL A 258 16.20 -0.09 -0.41
N TYR A 259 15.41 0.29 0.58
CA TYR A 259 15.64 1.51 1.33
C TYR A 259 15.58 1.26 2.83
N PRO A 260 16.46 1.94 3.59
CA PRO A 260 16.62 1.67 5.00
C PRO A 260 15.37 2.04 5.79
N VAL A 261 14.96 1.12 6.65
CA VAL A 261 13.98 1.38 7.71
C VAL A 261 14.74 1.51 9.03
N THR A 262 14.55 2.65 9.70
CA THR A 262 15.21 2.99 10.95
C THR A 262 14.21 3.23 12.06
N LEU A 263 14.65 2.96 13.29
CA LEU A 263 13.98 3.36 14.52
C LEU A 263 14.75 4.54 15.11
N GLU A 264 14.06 5.63 15.38
CA GLU A 264 14.65 6.89 15.83
C GLU A 264 13.87 7.53 16.98
N ALA A 265 14.50 8.49 17.66
CA ALA A 265 13.84 9.37 18.63
C ALA A 265 13.43 10.66 17.92
N ASP A 266 12.17 11.08 18.08
CA ASP A 266 11.76 12.41 17.67
C ASP A 266 12.22 13.51 18.65
N GLU A 267 11.84 14.76 18.38
CA GLU A 267 12.23 15.92 19.19
C GLU A 267 11.75 15.83 20.66
N VAL A 268 10.62 15.14 20.91
CA VAL A 268 10.07 14.95 22.26
C VAL A 268 10.56 13.66 22.93
N GLY A 269 11.33 12.85 22.21
CA GLY A 269 11.91 11.60 22.70
C GLY A 269 10.98 10.40 22.60
N GLU A 270 9.94 10.47 21.77
CA GLU A 270 9.12 9.32 21.38
C GLU A 270 9.79 8.55 20.23
N ARG A 271 9.49 7.26 20.14
CA ARG A 271 9.98 6.39 19.09
C ARG A 271 9.20 6.64 17.80
N VAL A 272 9.93 6.79 16.72
CA VAL A 272 9.39 6.85 15.36
C VAL A 272 10.03 5.76 14.50
N LEU A 273 9.21 5.08 13.71
CA LEU A 273 9.67 4.24 12.61
C LEU A 273 9.80 5.14 11.37
N ARG A 274 10.97 5.19 10.76
CA ARG A 274 11.23 5.98 9.56
C ARG A 274 11.65 5.07 8.40
N TRP A 275 11.07 5.28 7.23
CA TRP A 275 11.49 4.66 5.99
C TRP A 275 11.85 5.75 4.98
N THR A 276 13.13 5.85 4.64
CA THR A 276 13.67 6.94 3.80
C THR A 276 13.95 6.44 2.39
N ILE A 277 13.15 6.92 1.45
CA ILE A 277 13.25 6.65 0.02
C ILE A 277 13.89 7.91 -0.61
N PRO A 278 15.19 7.87 -0.95
CA PRO A 278 15.85 9.02 -1.56
C PRO A 278 15.10 9.43 -2.84
N PRO A 279 14.96 10.74 -3.11
CA PRO A 279 14.41 11.19 -4.38
C PRO A 279 15.19 10.58 -5.54
N TYR A 280 14.50 10.32 -6.64
CA TYR A 280 15.18 9.83 -7.83
C TYR A 280 16.06 10.90 -8.45
N ASP A 281 17.28 10.51 -8.76
CA ASP A 281 18.19 11.25 -9.61
C ASP A 281 18.41 10.47 -10.91
N PHE A 282 18.28 11.13 -12.05
CA PHE A 282 18.57 10.52 -13.36
C PHE A 282 20.02 10.05 -13.48
N ASP A 283 20.91 10.64 -12.68
CA ASP A 283 22.33 10.26 -12.64
C ASP A 283 22.57 8.88 -11.98
N ASP A 284 21.57 8.31 -11.29
CA ASP A 284 21.65 6.98 -10.66
C ASP A 284 21.36 5.83 -11.64
N GLU A 285 20.81 6.12 -12.82
CA GLU A 285 20.77 5.18 -13.94
C GLU A 285 22.12 5.20 -14.66
N GLY A 286 23.06 4.40 -14.17
CA GLY A 286 24.29 4.12 -14.91
C GLY A 286 24.01 3.68 -16.36
N PRO A 287 24.98 3.89 -17.28
CA PRO A 287 24.79 3.73 -18.73
C PRO A 287 24.40 2.32 -19.19
#